data_AF-A0A2T4LJY1-F1
#
_entry.id   AF-A0A2T4LJY1-F1
#
_cell.length_a   1.000
_cell.length_b   1.000
_cell.length_c   1.000
_cell.angle_alpha   90.00
_cell.angle_beta   90.00
_cell.angle_gamma   90.00
#
_symmetry.space_group_name_H-M   'P 1'
#
loop_
_entity.id
_entity.type
_entity.pdbx_description
1 polymer ?
#
loop_
_entity_poly.entity_id
_entity_poly.type
_entity_poly.pdbx_seq_one_letter_code
_entity_poly.pdbx_strand_id
1 'polypeptide(L)'
;SHVVQSVLKNCKIELKALDRDTSKLEQVTAPFPRITYDDAVTFLKEQGFDDIEWGDDFGAPHETAIANHYDLPVVLINYPTKIKPFYMQPNPENENTVLCADLIAPEGYGEIIGGSERINDLELMEQRITEHGLDAESYSYY
;
A
#
# COMPACT_ATOMS: atom_id res chain seq x y z
N SER A 1 -11.72 -9.69 -0.11
CA SER A 1 -11.88 -10.99 0.58
C SER A 1 -12.20 -12.19 -0.33
N HIS A 2 -12.80 -12.02 -1.52
CA HIS A 2 -13.29 -13.15 -2.35
C HIS A 2 -12.28 -14.29 -2.59
N VAL A 3 -11.03 -13.96 -2.91
CA VAL A 3 -9.97 -14.95 -3.14
C VAL A 3 -9.73 -15.80 -1.88
N VAL A 4 -9.52 -15.16 -0.73
CA VAL A 4 -9.29 -15.85 0.56
C VAL A 4 -10.47 -16.76 0.91
N GLN A 5 -11.70 -16.26 0.76
CA GLN A 5 -12.91 -17.04 1.04
C GLN A 5 -13.07 -18.23 0.08
N SER A 6 -12.64 -18.09 -1.18
CA SER A 6 -12.64 -19.18 -2.16
C SER A 6 -11.59 -20.23 -1.83
N VAL A 7 -10.41 -19.85 -1.34
CA VAL A 7 -9.36 -20.78 -0.89
C VAL A 7 -9.85 -21.56 0.34
N LEU A 8 -10.43 -20.89 1.34
CA LEU A 8 -11.02 -21.55 2.51
C LEU A 8 -12.10 -22.58 2.14
N LYS A 9 -12.92 -22.25 1.13
CA LYS A 9 -13.98 -23.14 0.66
C LYS A 9 -13.44 -24.35 -0.09
N ASN A 10 -12.48 -24.14 -1.00
CA ASN A 10 -12.14 -25.13 -2.02
C ASN A 10 -10.81 -25.86 -1.77
N CYS A 11 -9.93 -25.34 -0.91
CA CYS A 11 -8.56 -25.84 -0.73
C CYS A 11 -8.30 -26.37 0.69
N LYS A 12 -9.30 -27.03 1.32
CA LYS A 12 -9.21 -27.49 2.71
C LYS A 12 -8.13 -28.55 2.93
N ILE A 13 -7.91 -29.41 1.93
CA ILE A 13 -6.91 -30.47 2.00
C ILE A 13 -5.51 -29.85 1.98
N GLU A 14 -5.28 -28.88 1.10
CA GLU A 14 -4.03 -28.16 0.96
C GLU A 14 -3.72 -27.31 2.19
N LEU A 15 -4.71 -26.56 2.71
CA LEU A 15 -4.55 -25.76 3.93
C LEU A 15 -4.17 -26.64 5.14
N LYS A 16 -4.79 -27.82 5.26
CA LYS A 16 -4.42 -28.80 6.29
C LYS A 16 -3.02 -29.37 6.07
N ALA A 17 -2.65 -29.66 4.82
CA ALA A 17 -1.31 -30.17 4.50
C ALA A 17 -0.20 -29.14 4.82
N LEU A 18 -0.51 -27.85 4.70
CA LEU A 18 0.37 -26.74 5.05
C LEU A 18 0.36 -26.40 6.56
N ASP A 19 -0.43 -27.11 7.38
CA ASP A 19 -0.66 -26.80 8.78
C ASP A 19 -1.07 -25.32 9.01
N ARG A 20 -1.84 -24.77 8.06
CA ARG A 20 -2.24 -23.36 8.09
C ARG A 20 -3.40 -23.17 9.06
N ASP A 21 -3.23 -22.28 10.04
CA ASP A 21 -4.34 -21.80 10.88
C ASP A 21 -5.36 -21.05 10.01
N THR A 22 -6.52 -21.68 9.79
CA THR A 22 -7.59 -21.11 8.97
C THR A 22 -8.36 -20.01 9.68
N SER A 23 -8.31 -19.94 11.01
CA SER A 23 -9.06 -18.94 11.78
C SER A 23 -8.62 -17.50 11.43
N LYS A 24 -7.32 -17.31 11.14
CA LYS A 24 -6.75 -16.05 10.65
C LYS A 24 -7.28 -15.66 9.27
N LEU A 25 -7.39 -16.64 8.37
CA LEU A 25 -7.91 -16.42 7.02
C LEU A 25 -9.43 -16.17 7.03
N GLU A 26 -10.16 -16.84 7.92
CA GLU A 26 -11.61 -16.69 8.08
C GLU A 26 -12.01 -15.26 8.47
N GLN A 27 -11.18 -14.57 9.25
CA GLN A 27 -11.37 -13.18 9.65
C GLN A 27 -11.28 -12.21 8.44
N VAL A 28 -10.59 -12.59 7.37
CA VAL A 28 -10.35 -11.72 6.19
C VAL A 28 -11.66 -11.48 5.43
N THR A 29 -12.37 -10.47 5.89
CA THR A 29 -13.67 -10.02 5.40
C THR A 29 -13.64 -8.51 5.19
N ALA A 30 -14.39 -8.03 4.20
CA ALA A 30 -14.51 -6.59 3.97
C ALA A 30 -15.56 -5.99 4.94
N PRO A 31 -15.47 -4.69 5.29
CA PRO A 31 -14.52 -3.70 4.79
C PRO A 31 -13.13 -3.82 5.43
N PHE A 32 -12.09 -3.60 4.62
CA PHE A 32 -10.73 -3.49 5.13
C PHE A 32 -10.49 -2.08 5.72
N PRO A 33 -9.77 -1.99 6.85
CA PRO A 33 -9.36 -0.71 7.42
C PRO A 33 -8.51 0.07 6.43
N ARG A 34 -8.62 1.41 6.53
CA ARG A 34 -7.85 2.35 5.72
C ARG A 34 -7.22 3.36 6.64
N ILE A 35 -5.96 3.68 6.40
CA ILE A 35 -5.20 4.67 7.15
C ILE A 35 -4.35 5.47 6.17
N THR A 36 -4.26 6.78 6.39
CA THR A 36 -3.41 7.64 5.57
C THR A 36 -1.94 7.40 5.93
N TYR A 37 -1.03 7.74 5.02
CA TYR A 37 0.40 7.75 5.31
C TYR A 37 0.72 8.60 6.56
N ASP A 38 0.10 9.78 6.67
CA ASP A 38 0.32 10.72 7.79
C ASP A 38 -0.09 10.10 9.14
N ASP A 39 -1.27 9.47 9.18
CA ASP A 39 -1.76 8.77 10.37
C ASP A 39 -0.91 7.54 10.67
N ALA A 40 -0.42 6.83 9.66
CA ALA A 40 0.45 5.67 9.83
C ALA A 40 1.82 6.06 10.43
N VAL A 41 2.43 7.15 9.96
CA VAL A 41 3.66 7.70 10.57
C VAL A 41 3.41 8.08 12.03
N THR A 42 2.29 8.73 12.33
CA THR A 42 1.91 9.10 13.71
C THR A 42 1.76 7.86 14.58
N PHE A 43 1.02 6.87 14.11
CA PHE A 43 0.84 5.58 14.79
C PHE A 43 2.18 4.88 15.07
N LEU A 44 3.08 4.81 14.09
CA LEU A 44 4.39 4.18 14.26
C LEU A 44 5.23 4.88 15.34
N LYS A 45 5.24 6.21 15.36
CA LYS A 45 5.92 6.98 16.41
C LYS A 45 5.31 6.70 17.79
N GLU A 46 3.99 6.58 17.90
CA GLU A 46 3.32 6.19 19.15
C GLU A 46 3.66 4.75 19.59
N GLN A 47 3.96 3.86 18.65
CA GLN A 47 4.45 2.50 18.94
C GLN A 47 5.96 2.44 19.27
N GLY A 48 6.66 3.58 19.26
CA GLY A 48 8.08 3.67 19.61
C GLY A 48 9.05 3.41 18.45
N PHE A 49 8.59 3.55 17.20
CA PHE A 49 9.48 3.59 16.04
C PHE A 49 10.08 4.99 15.90
N ASP A 50 11.31 5.16 16.39
CA ASP A 50 12.07 6.42 16.35
C ASP A 50 12.90 6.57 15.06
N ASP A 51 12.86 5.58 14.17
CA ASP A 51 13.66 5.50 12.93
C ASP A 51 12.89 5.87 11.66
N ILE A 52 11.64 6.33 11.80
CA ILE A 52 10.78 6.73 10.68
C ILE A 52 10.45 8.22 10.74
N GLU A 53 10.72 8.94 9.65
CA GLU A 53 10.32 10.33 9.46
C GLU A 53 9.33 10.50 8.31
N TRP A 54 8.59 11.61 8.34
CA TRP A 54 7.67 11.92 7.24
C TRP A 54 8.47 12.12 5.94
N GLY A 55 8.08 11.41 4.90
CA GLY A 55 8.81 11.34 3.63
C GLY A 55 9.60 10.06 3.43
N ASP A 56 9.81 9.25 4.49
CA ASP A 56 10.43 7.93 4.37
C ASP A 56 9.41 6.88 3.92
N ASP A 57 9.91 5.83 3.26
CA ASP A 57 9.11 4.66 2.92
C ASP A 57 8.99 3.71 4.12
N PHE A 58 7.93 2.89 4.15
CA PHE A 58 7.72 1.94 5.23
C PHE A 58 8.53 0.67 5.00
N GLY A 59 9.46 0.36 5.92
CA GLY A 59 10.13 -0.93 5.95
C GLY A 59 9.23 -2.04 6.47
N ALA A 60 9.66 -3.30 6.29
CA ALA A 60 8.92 -4.48 6.76
C ALA A 60 8.51 -4.43 8.24
N PRO A 61 9.34 -3.93 9.19
CA PRO A 61 8.91 -3.77 10.59
C PRO A 61 7.74 -2.79 10.77
N HIS A 62 7.75 -1.70 10.00
CA HIS A 62 6.71 -0.66 10.02
C HIS A 62 5.39 -1.22 9.49
N GLU A 63 5.42 -1.84 8.30
CA GLU A 63 4.26 -2.50 7.70
C GLU A 63 3.66 -3.56 8.61
N THR A 64 4.51 -4.39 9.23
CA THR A 64 4.08 -5.44 10.15
C THR A 64 3.38 -4.86 11.37
N ALA A 65 3.91 -3.77 11.96
CA ALA A 65 3.30 -3.12 13.10
C ALA A 65 1.92 -2.54 12.76
N ILE A 66 1.79 -1.87 11.60
CA ILE A 66 0.53 -1.30 11.14
C ILE A 66 -0.49 -2.42 10.88
N ALA A 67 -0.13 -3.45 10.11
CA ALA A 67 -1.08 -4.51 9.75
C ALA A 67 -1.53 -5.34 10.96
N ASN A 68 -0.62 -5.63 11.90
CA ASN A 68 -0.96 -6.37 13.12
C ASN A 68 -1.86 -5.58 14.07
N HIS A 69 -1.85 -4.24 14.02
CA HIS A 69 -2.77 -3.42 14.81
C HIS A 69 -4.25 -3.71 14.49
N TYR A 70 -4.54 -4.11 13.24
CA TYR A 70 -5.90 -4.34 12.77
C TYR A 70 -6.31 -5.82 12.68
N ASP A 71 -5.36 -6.75 12.81
CA ASP A 71 -5.55 -8.20 12.57
C ASP A 71 -6.20 -8.53 11.20
N LEU A 72 -6.16 -7.60 10.25
CA LEU A 72 -6.78 -7.67 8.93
C LEU A 72 -5.87 -6.99 7.89
N PRO A 73 -6.00 -7.33 6.60
CA PRO A 73 -5.35 -6.56 5.55
C PRO A 73 -5.74 -5.08 5.65
N VAL A 74 -4.76 -4.19 5.67
CA VAL A 74 -4.93 -2.74 5.84
C VAL A 74 -4.54 -2.01 4.56
N VAL A 75 -5.34 -1.02 4.18
CA VAL A 75 -5.03 -0.15 3.03
C VAL A 75 -4.32 1.10 3.53
N LEU A 76 -3.06 1.26 3.15
CA LEU A 76 -2.29 2.49 3.33
C LEU A 76 -2.49 3.39 2.12
N ILE A 77 -2.93 4.62 2.34
CA ILE A 77 -3.23 5.56 1.24
C ILE A 77 -2.41 6.85 1.33
N ASN A 78 -2.30 7.55 0.21
CA ASN A 78 -1.75 8.92 0.14
C ASN A 78 -0.28 9.04 0.54
N TYR A 79 0.60 8.24 -0.07
CA TYR A 79 2.03 8.31 0.20
C TYR A 79 2.66 9.60 -0.35
N PRO A 80 3.83 10.02 0.19
CA PRO A 80 4.56 11.18 -0.28
C PRO A 80 4.92 11.09 -1.76
N THR A 81 4.70 12.19 -2.48
CA THR A 81 4.97 12.31 -3.92
C THR A 81 6.43 12.01 -4.28
N LYS A 82 7.37 12.31 -3.38
CA LYS A 82 8.82 12.20 -3.62
C LYS A 82 9.35 10.76 -3.61
N ILE A 83 8.63 9.83 -3.00
CA ILE A 83 9.05 8.41 -2.90
C ILE A 83 8.23 7.49 -3.81
N LYS A 84 7.32 8.06 -4.61
CA LYS A 84 6.47 7.30 -5.53
C LYS A 84 6.79 7.64 -7.00
N PRO A 85 6.50 6.73 -7.95
CA PRO A 85 6.76 6.93 -9.37
C PRO A 85 6.05 8.14 -10.00
N PHE A 86 6.64 8.67 -11.08
CA PHE A 86 6.20 9.89 -11.77
C PHE A 86 4.73 9.88 -12.23
N TYR A 87 4.22 8.71 -12.64
CA TYR A 87 2.89 8.54 -13.25
C TYR A 87 1.72 8.60 -12.26
N MET A 88 1.98 8.67 -10.95
CA MET A 88 0.93 8.66 -9.93
C MET A 88 0.28 10.05 -9.82
N GLN A 89 -1.05 10.09 -9.84
CA GLN A 89 -1.83 11.33 -9.75
C GLN A 89 -1.58 12.03 -8.40
N PRO A 90 -1.17 13.32 -8.39
CA PRO A 90 -1.08 14.10 -7.15
C PRO A 90 -2.43 14.21 -6.44
N ASN A 91 -2.41 14.17 -5.12
CA ASN A 91 -3.61 14.30 -4.30
C ASN A 91 -4.10 15.77 -4.31
N PRO A 92 -5.35 16.05 -4.75
CA PRO A 92 -5.88 17.41 -4.82
C PRO A 92 -6.04 18.09 -3.45
N GLU A 93 -6.10 17.31 -2.36
CA GLU A 93 -6.22 17.84 -0.99
C GLU A 93 -4.85 18.10 -0.34
N ASN A 94 -3.78 17.46 -0.83
CA ASN A 94 -2.41 17.62 -0.32
C ASN A 94 -1.39 17.27 -1.42
N GLU A 95 -0.84 18.30 -2.08
CA GLU A 95 0.11 18.17 -3.20
C GLU A 95 1.40 17.40 -2.85
N ASN A 96 1.73 17.30 -1.57
CA ASN A 96 2.90 16.55 -1.11
C ASN A 96 2.67 15.03 -1.12
N THR A 97 1.45 14.57 -1.44
CA THR A 97 1.06 13.16 -1.52
C THR A 97 0.44 12.82 -2.88
N VAL A 98 0.38 11.54 -3.22
CA VAL A 98 -0.25 11.02 -4.44
C VAL A 98 -1.46 10.15 -4.11
N LEU A 99 -2.44 10.08 -5.00
CA LEU A 99 -3.59 9.18 -4.89
C LEU A 99 -3.19 7.73 -5.15
N CYS A 100 -2.55 7.12 -4.16
CA CYS A 100 -2.12 5.72 -4.18
C CYS A 100 -2.71 4.94 -3.00
N ALA A 101 -2.66 3.61 -3.14
CA ALA A 101 -3.11 2.67 -2.13
C ALA A 101 -2.24 1.41 -2.17
N ASP A 102 -1.64 1.07 -1.04
CA ASP A 102 -0.91 -0.17 -0.82
C ASP A 102 -1.73 -1.04 0.16
N LEU A 103 -1.92 -2.32 -0.13
CA LEU A 103 -2.63 -3.28 0.72
C LEU A 103 -1.62 -4.17 1.44
N ILE A 104 -1.51 -4.00 2.75
CA ILE A 104 -0.58 -4.73 3.59
C ILE A 104 -1.29 -5.89 4.25
N ALA A 105 -0.77 -7.11 4.08
CA ALA A 105 -1.27 -8.31 4.74
C ALA A 105 -0.71 -8.42 6.18
N PRO A 106 -1.52 -8.91 7.14
CA PRO A 106 -1.10 -9.09 8.53
C PRO A 106 -0.09 -10.24 8.67
N GLU A 107 0.28 -10.61 9.90
CA GLU A 107 1.19 -11.74 10.19
C GLU A 107 2.60 -11.55 9.62
N GLY A 108 2.99 -10.31 9.32
CA GLY A 108 4.30 -9.97 8.77
C GLY A 108 4.50 -10.32 7.29
N TYR A 109 3.42 -10.59 6.55
CA TYR A 109 3.51 -10.85 5.11
C TYR A 109 3.86 -9.60 4.29
N GLY A 110 3.47 -8.40 4.74
CA GLY A 110 3.78 -7.14 4.08
C GLY A 110 2.86 -6.81 2.90
N GLU A 111 3.31 -5.93 2.02
CA GLU A 111 2.55 -5.49 0.84
C GLU A 111 2.18 -6.66 -0.11
N ILE A 112 0.90 -6.75 -0.47
CA ILE A 112 0.37 -7.72 -1.45
C ILE A 112 -0.29 -7.08 -2.68
N ILE A 113 -0.63 -5.79 -2.62
CA ILE A 113 -1.16 -5.02 -3.75
C ILE A 113 -0.64 -3.59 -3.65
N GLY A 114 -0.07 -3.06 -4.73
CA GLY A 114 0.22 -1.64 -4.90
C GLY A 114 -0.58 -1.05 -6.06
N GLY A 115 -1.18 0.11 -5.85
CA GLY A 115 -2.04 0.76 -6.84
C GLY A 115 -2.04 2.27 -6.73
N SER A 116 -2.39 2.96 -7.82
CA SER A 116 -2.67 4.40 -7.77
C SER A 116 -3.61 4.81 -8.89
N GLU A 117 -4.24 5.97 -8.71
CA GLU A 117 -4.75 6.73 -9.82
C GLU A 117 -3.58 7.22 -10.67
N ARG A 118 -3.72 7.15 -11.99
CA ARG A 118 -2.68 7.56 -12.94
C ARG A 118 -2.99 8.96 -13.45
N ILE A 119 -1.95 9.74 -13.67
CA ILE A 119 -2.06 11.02 -14.34
C ILE A 119 -2.71 10.81 -15.70
N ASN A 120 -3.76 11.57 -15.97
CA ASN A 120 -4.52 11.54 -17.21
C ASN A 120 -4.38 12.85 -18.02
N ASP A 121 -3.75 13.86 -17.44
CA ASP A 121 -3.45 15.14 -18.08
C ASP A 121 -2.06 15.11 -18.72
N LEU A 122 -2.00 15.47 -20.01
CA LEU A 122 -0.76 15.37 -20.80
C LEU A 122 0.31 16.36 -20.30
N GLU A 123 -0.09 17.61 -20.03
CA GLU A 123 0.85 18.66 -19.59
C GLU A 123 1.50 18.28 -18.25
N LEU A 124 0.68 17.79 -17.31
CA LEU A 124 1.16 17.27 -16.04
C LEU A 124 2.08 16.05 -16.23
N MET A 125 1.75 15.11 -17.14
CA MET A 125 2.61 13.95 -17.40
C MET A 125 4.00 14.37 -17.92
N GLU A 126 4.04 15.28 -18.91
CA GLU A 126 5.28 15.81 -19.48
C GLU A 126 6.12 16.54 -18.42
N GLN A 127 5.46 17.33 -17.56
CA GLN A 127 6.10 17.97 -16.42
C GLN A 127 6.74 16.93 -15.50
N ARG A 128 6.01 15.86 -15.15
CA ARG A 128 6.49 14.84 -14.20
C ARG A 128 7.63 13.99 -14.76
N ILE A 129 7.59 13.65 -16.06
CA ILE A 129 8.70 13.00 -16.77
C ILE A 129 9.98 13.87 -16.65
N THR A 130 9.83 15.17 -16.90
CA THR A 130 10.94 16.14 -16.81
C THR A 130 11.47 16.25 -15.37
N GLU A 131 10.59 16.38 -14.37
CA GLU A 131 10.97 16.46 -12.94
C GLU A 131 11.73 15.23 -12.46
N HIS A 132 11.40 14.05 -12.97
CA HIS A 132 12.07 12.79 -12.64
C HIS A 132 13.33 12.54 -13.49
N GLY A 133 13.70 13.46 -14.38
CA GLY A 133 14.88 13.33 -15.24
C GLY A 133 14.78 12.18 -16.24
N LEU A 134 13.56 11.81 -16.64
CA LEU A 134 13.30 10.74 -17.60
C LEU A 134 13.37 11.26 -19.04
N ASP A 135 13.76 10.39 -19.97
CA ASP A 135 13.82 10.72 -21.40
C ASP A 135 12.41 10.76 -22.01
N ALA A 136 11.95 11.94 -22.42
CA ALA A 136 10.61 12.12 -22.97
C ALA A 136 10.37 11.31 -24.26
N GLU A 137 11.40 11.10 -25.09
CA GLU A 137 11.25 10.34 -26.33
C GLU A 137 10.89 8.87 -26.05
N SER A 138 11.55 8.27 -25.04
CA SER A 138 11.25 6.91 -24.56
C SER A 138 9.81 6.73 -24.06
N TYR A 139 9.17 7.80 -23.58
CA TYR A 139 7.80 7.78 -23.05
C TYR A 139 6.77 8.37 -24.02
N SER A 140 7.15 8.74 -25.24
CA SER A 140 6.26 9.42 -26.19
C SER A 140 5.04 8.58 -26.63
N TYR A 141 5.08 7.25 -26.46
CA TYR A 141 3.96 6.35 -26.74
C TYR A 141 2.96 6.24 -25.57
N TYR A 142 3.40 6.56 -24.35
CA TYR A 142 2.68 6.33 -23.10
C TYR A 142 1.67 7.44 -22.87
#